data_AF-A0A6A1Q4H4-F1
#
_entry.id   AF-A0A6A1Q4H4-F1
#
_cell.length_a   1.000
_cell.length_b   1.000
_cell.length_c   1.000
_cell.angle_alpha   90.00
_cell.angle_beta   90.00
_cell.angle_gamma   90.00
#
_symmetry.space_group_name_H-M   'P 1'
#
loop_
_entity.id
_entity.type
_entity.pdbx_description
1 polymer ?
#
loop_
_entity_poly.entity_id
_entity_poly.type
_entity_poly.pdbx_seq_one_letter_code
_entity_poly.pdbx_strand_id
1 'polypeptide(L)'
;MIRYSLDPENPTKSCKSRGSNLRVHFKNTGETVQAVKGMHIRKATKYLKDITLQKQCVPFRCYSGGVGRCAQAEQWGWTQGQWPKKSAEF
;
A
#
# COMPACT_ATOMS: atom_id res chain seq x y z
N MET A 1 5.16 21.21 -13.53
CA MET A 1 5.46 20.50 -12.26
C MET A 1 4.15 20.31 -11.50
N ILE A 2 3.77 19.06 -11.17
CA ILE A 2 2.48 18.79 -10.50
C ILE A 2 2.57 19.21 -9.02
N ARG A 3 1.58 19.92 -8.49
CA ARG A 3 1.52 20.31 -7.07
C ARG A 3 0.97 19.15 -6.22
N TYR A 4 1.42 19.02 -4.98
CA TYR A 4 0.79 18.07 -4.04
C TYR A 4 -0.60 18.59 -3.66
N SER A 5 -1.56 17.70 -3.43
CA SER A 5 -2.91 18.09 -3.02
C SER A 5 -2.99 18.52 -1.56
N LEU A 6 -2.07 18.04 -0.72
CA LEU A 6 -2.02 18.32 0.71
C LEU A 6 -0.61 18.77 1.10
N ASP A 7 -0.55 19.87 1.84
CA ASP A 7 0.67 20.39 2.43
C ASP A 7 0.73 20.03 3.92
N PRO A 8 1.90 19.61 4.43
CA PRO A 8 2.07 19.30 5.83
C PRO A 8 2.01 20.58 6.67
N GLU A 9 1.41 20.49 7.86
CA GLU A 9 1.35 21.60 8.81
C GLU A 9 2.75 22.09 9.21
N ASN A 10 3.69 21.16 9.40
CA ASN A 10 5.08 21.49 9.71
C ASN A 10 6.03 20.99 8.60
N PRO A 11 6.55 21.89 7.74
CA PRO A 11 7.42 21.50 6.63
C PRO A 11 8.81 21.03 7.09
N THR A 12 9.32 21.50 8.23
CA THR A 12 10.68 21.15 8.71
C THR A 12 10.80 19.72 9.23
N LYS A 13 9.69 19.17 9.74
CA LYS A 13 9.62 17.81 10.30
C LYS A 13 8.94 16.81 9.38
N SER A 14 8.62 17.21 8.14
CA SER A 14 7.89 16.40 7.18
C SER A 14 8.71 16.16 5.92
N CYS A 15 8.54 14.98 5.33
CA CYS A 15 9.17 14.61 4.06
C CYS A 15 8.08 14.40 2.99
N LYS A 16 8.37 14.80 1.76
CA LYS A 16 7.51 14.56 0.58
C LYS A 16 8.28 13.73 -0.44
N SER A 17 7.62 12.72 -1.02
CA SER A 17 8.15 11.93 -2.12
C SER A 17 7.07 11.73 -3.18
N ARG A 18 7.48 11.54 -4.44
CA ARG A 18 6.58 11.28 -5.57
C ARG A 18 7.29 10.47 -6.65
N GLY A 19 6.58 9.47 -7.17
CA GLY A 19 6.85 8.86 -8.46
C GLY A 19 5.73 9.19 -9.46
N SER A 20 6.08 9.46 -10.72
CA SER A 20 5.13 9.72 -11.80
C SER A 20 5.35 8.75 -12.96
N ASN A 21 4.28 8.37 -13.65
CA ASN A 21 4.31 7.43 -14.79
C ASN A 21 4.97 6.07 -14.46
N LEU A 22 4.75 5.58 -13.23
CA LEU A 22 5.26 4.29 -12.79
C LEU A 22 4.61 3.15 -13.57
N ARG A 23 5.40 2.17 -13.99
CA ARG A 23 4.93 0.97 -14.72
C ARG A 23 4.37 -0.09 -13.77
N VAL A 24 3.44 0.29 -12.91
CA VAL A 24 2.77 -0.57 -11.94
C VAL A 24 1.25 -0.60 -12.18
N HIS A 25 0.57 -1.64 -11.73
CA HIS A 25 -0.89 -1.70 -11.86
C HIS A 25 -1.53 -0.72 -10.87
N PHE A 26 -2.33 0.22 -11.40
CA PHE A 26 -2.92 1.30 -10.61
C PHE A 26 -3.76 0.77 -9.43
N LYS A 27 -4.68 -0.18 -9.68
CA LYS A 27 -5.59 -0.69 -8.65
C LYS A 27 -4.85 -1.36 -7.49
N ASN A 28 -3.81 -2.14 -7.80
CA ASN A 28 -3.04 -2.85 -6.79
C ASN A 28 -2.24 -1.88 -5.93
N THR A 29 -1.69 -0.84 -6.57
CA THR A 29 -0.92 0.20 -5.88
C THR A 29 -1.82 1.09 -5.01
N GLY A 30 -3.08 1.32 -5.44
CA GLY A 30 -4.07 2.03 -4.63
C GLY A 30 -4.36 1.31 -3.30
N GLU A 31 -4.61 0.01 -3.36
CA GLU A 31 -4.87 -0.80 -2.15
C GLU A 31 -3.63 -0.92 -1.25
N THR A 32 -2.43 -1.09 -1.82
CA THR A 32 -1.19 -1.16 -1.02
C THR A 32 -0.90 0.13 -0.29
N VAL A 33 -1.04 1.28 -0.96
CA VAL A 33 -0.82 2.60 -0.36
C VAL A 33 -1.86 2.86 0.73
N GLN A 34 -3.12 2.47 0.51
CA GLN A 34 -4.17 2.60 1.51
C GLN A 34 -3.86 1.76 2.76
N ALA A 35 -3.28 0.57 2.61
CA ALA A 35 -2.87 -0.27 3.73
C ALA A 35 -1.67 0.33 4.50
N VAL A 36 -0.74 1.00 3.82
CA VAL A 36 0.44 1.63 4.44
C VAL A 36 0.12 2.94 5.14
N LYS A 37 -0.97 3.62 4.75
CA LYS A 37 -1.38 4.92 5.29
C LYS A 37 -1.51 4.87 6.82
N GLY A 38 -0.79 5.76 7.52
CA GLY A 38 -0.82 5.86 8.98
C GLY A 38 0.15 4.93 9.71
N MET A 39 0.92 4.10 9.01
CA MET A 39 1.97 3.29 9.63
C MET A 39 3.24 4.10 9.91
N HIS A 40 3.94 3.75 10.99
CA HIS A 40 5.32 4.21 11.20
C HIS A 40 6.25 3.64 10.13
N ILE A 41 7.21 4.43 9.65
CA ILE A 41 8.09 4.11 8.51
C ILE A 41 8.75 2.72 8.65
N ARG A 42 9.27 2.39 9.83
CA ARG A 42 9.90 1.07 10.09
C ARG A 42 8.92 -0.11 9.98
N LYS A 43 7.65 0.10 10.36
CA LYS A 43 6.60 -0.92 10.23
C LYS A 43 6.18 -1.06 8.77
N ALA A 44 6.04 0.06 8.07
CA ALA A 44 5.70 0.08 6.65
C ALA A 44 6.74 -0.65 5.78
N THR A 45 8.03 -0.37 5.98
CA THR A 45 9.09 -1.05 5.21
C THR A 45 9.16 -2.53 5.50
N LYS A 46 8.93 -2.95 6.75
CA LYS A 46 8.80 -4.37 7.10
C LYS A 46 7.59 -5.00 6.41
N TYR A 47 6.43 -4.34 6.47
CA TYR A 47 5.19 -4.82 5.86
C TYR A 47 5.33 -5.04 4.34
N LEU A 48 5.94 -4.10 3.62
CA LEU A 48 6.18 -4.22 2.18
C LEU A 48 7.09 -5.42 1.84
N LYS A 49 8.12 -5.67 2.66
CA LYS A 49 8.97 -6.87 2.53
C LYS A 49 8.22 -8.17 2.86
N ASP A 50 7.33 -8.13 3.84
CA ASP A 50 6.51 -9.30 4.19
C ASP A 50 5.49 -9.63 3.09
N ILE A 51 5.01 -8.63 2.33
CA ILE A 51 4.16 -8.84 1.14
C ILE A 51 4.93 -9.55 0.02
N THR A 52 6.17 -9.17 -0.26
CA THR A 52 6.97 -9.83 -1.31
C THR A 52 7.26 -11.29 -0.98
N LEU A 53 7.45 -11.59 0.31
CA LEU A 53 7.62 -12.93 0.88
C LEU A 53 6.28 -13.67 1.11
N GLN A 54 5.14 -13.07 0.78
CA GLN A 54 3.79 -13.64 0.97
C GLN A 54 3.42 -13.98 2.42
N LYS A 55 4.09 -13.36 3.39
CA LYS A 55 3.83 -13.54 4.83
C LYS A 55 2.63 -12.74 5.31
N GLN A 56 2.38 -11.59 4.69
CA GLN A 56 1.22 -10.74 4.98
C GLN A 56 0.57 -10.29 3.68
N CYS A 57 -0.77 -10.32 3.62
CA CYS A 57 -1.52 -9.90 2.46
C CYS A 57 -1.94 -8.43 2.55
N VAL A 58 -2.17 -7.83 1.39
CA VAL A 58 -2.85 -6.54 1.27
C VAL A 58 -4.35 -6.78 1.21
N PRO A 59 -5.16 -6.15 2.07
CA PRO A 59 -6.62 -6.22 1.97
C PRO A 59 -7.10 -5.43 0.76
N PHE A 60 -7.90 -6.05 -0.11
CA PHE A 60 -8.49 -5.36 -1.28
C PHE A 60 -9.90 -4.91 -0.93
N ARG A 61 -10.11 -3.60 -0.75
CA ARG A 61 -11.39 -3.02 -0.31
C ARG A 61 -12.16 -2.39 -1.46
N CYS A 62 -11.54 -1.50 -2.24
CA CYS A 62 -12.20 -0.77 -3.32
C CYS A 62 -12.20 -1.58 -4.62
N TYR A 63 -11.07 -2.21 -4.96
CA TYR A 63 -10.88 -2.95 -6.20
C TYR A 63 -10.94 -4.47 -6.00
N SER A 64 -12.01 -4.95 -5.39
CA SER A 64 -12.15 -6.33 -4.90
C SER A 64 -12.85 -7.31 -5.87
N GLY A 65 -13.23 -6.87 -7.07
CA GLY A 65 -13.90 -7.70 -8.07
C GLY A 65 -13.04 -8.91 -8.50
N GLY A 66 -13.53 -10.13 -8.22
CA GLY A 66 -12.81 -11.37 -8.55
C GLY A 66 -11.60 -11.67 -7.66
N VAL A 67 -11.40 -10.94 -6.56
CA VAL A 67 -10.28 -11.19 -5.65
C VAL A 67 -10.60 -12.38 -4.74
N GLY A 68 -9.67 -13.34 -4.69
CA GLY A 68 -9.76 -14.51 -3.83
C GLY A 68 -9.76 -14.16 -2.33
N ARG A 69 -10.35 -15.04 -1.53
CA ARG A 69 -10.30 -14.92 -0.07
C ARG A 69 -8.96 -15.40 0.46
N CYS A 70 -8.44 -14.73 1.49
CA CYS A 70 -7.18 -15.06 2.12
C CYS A 70 -7.35 -15.02 3.64
N ALA A 71 -6.92 -16.06 4.35
CA ALA A 71 -6.98 -16.08 5.82
C ALA A 71 -6.18 -14.93 6.45
N GLN A 72 -5.08 -14.51 5.82
CA GLN A 72 -4.27 -13.38 6.28
C GLN A 72 -5.02 -12.04 6.24
N ALA A 73 -6.14 -11.93 5.52
CA ALA A 73 -6.93 -10.71 5.46
C ALA A 73 -7.72 -10.48 6.75
N GLU A 74 -7.88 -11.51 7.59
CA GLU A 74 -8.60 -11.44 8.86
C GLU A 74 -7.98 -10.41 9.82
N GLN A 75 -6.65 -10.27 9.81
CA GLN A 75 -5.94 -9.25 10.62
C GLN A 75 -6.39 -7.82 10.30
N TRP A 76 -6.96 -7.60 9.11
CA TRP A 76 -7.45 -6.31 8.62
C TRP A 76 -8.98 -6.18 8.75
N GLY A 77 -9.63 -7.15 9.41
CA GLY A 77 -11.09 -7.26 9.48
C GLY A 77 -11.73 -7.46 8.11
N TRP A 78 -11.03 -8.12 7.18
CA TRP A 78 -11.48 -8.31 5.80
C TRP A 78 -11.32 -9.75 5.35
N THR A 79 -11.96 -10.12 4.24
CA THR A 79 -11.95 -11.52 3.74
C THR A 79 -11.06 -11.69 2.50
N GLN A 80 -10.92 -10.65 1.68
CA GLN A 80 -10.23 -10.70 0.40
C GLN A 80 -8.86 -10.03 0.45
N GLY A 81 -7.84 -10.69 -0.11
CA GLY A 81 -6.50 -10.13 -0.12
C GLY A 81 -5.59 -10.79 -1.14
N GLN A 82 -4.56 -10.06 -1.57
CA GLN A 82 -3.52 -10.55 -2.47
C GLN A 82 -2.13 -10.03 -2.05
N TRP A 83 -1.10 -10.56 -2.72
CA TRP A 83 0.29 -10.17 -2.54
C TRP A 83 0.84 -9.48 -3.80
N PRO A 84 0.54 -8.19 -4.02
CA PRO A 84 0.98 -7.47 -5.21
C PRO A 84 2.49 -7.14 -5.15
N LYS A 85 3.33 -8.10 -5.54
CA LYS A 85 4.80 -8.00 -5.48
C LYS A 85 5.34 -6.73 -6.16
N LYS A 86 4.94 -6.47 -7.40
CA LYS A 86 5.40 -5.31 -8.18
C LYS A 86 5.08 -3.97 -7.52
N SER A 87 3.94 -3.88 -6.82
CA SER A 87 3.55 -2.65 -6.11
C SER A 87 4.20 -2.52 -4.73
N ALA A 88 4.72 -3.62 -4.17
CA ALA A 88 5.42 -3.62 -2.89
C ALA A 88 6.95 -3.40 -3.02
N GLU A 89 7.51 -3.71 -4.20
CA GLU A 89 8.93 -3.48 -4.52
C GLU A 89 9.23 -2.04 -4.97
N PHE A 90 8.22 -1.34 -5.50
CA PHE A 90 8.31 0.07 -5.91
C PHE A 90 8.17 1.02 -4.72
#